data_AF-A0A388QJA7-F1
#
_entry.id   AF-A0A388QJA7-F1
#
_cell.length_a   1.000
_cell.length_b   1.000
_cell.length_c   1.000
_cell.angle_alpha   90.00
_cell.angle_beta   90.00
_cell.angle_gamma   90.00
#
_symmetry.space_group_name_H-M   'P 1'
#
loop_
_entity.id
_entity.type
_entity.pdbx_description
1 polymer ?
#
loop_
_entity_poly.entity_id
_entity_poly.type
_entity_poly.pdbx_seq_one_letter_code
_entity_poly.pdbx_strand_id
1 'polypeptide(L)'
;MIADYAKKKKTLRISSEYLTTASKFLKQCKSYKKYYGAKDPFIVTPWVRLGTNKSVQIHLSFGATEAKPPEDVDAIIDVTETGTTLKQNKLKIVDEILTSTAHLIVNKKSLRDPQKREKIFDIVTLMRGAVHGRKYLHIYLNVEKKNLKKLLEQIPSLKKPTISPLSEEGWYGINTVIQKEDFHKLIPKLRKIAQGLVVHEPRQILELEEIKRDEEN
;
A
#
# COMPACT_ATOMS: atom_id res chain seq x y z
N MET A 1 -12.09 -21.74 -13.82
CA MET A 1 -10.99 -22.36 -14.61
C MET A 1 -10.68 -23.79 -14.16
N ILE A 2 -10.17 -24.02 -12.93
CA ILE A 2 -9.74 -25.35 -12.46
C ILE A 2 -10.79 -26.46 -12.69
N ALA A 3 -12.04 -26.21 -12.32
CA ALA A 3 -13.13 -27.17 -12.51
C ALA A 3 -13.40 -27.52 -13.99
N ASP A 4 -13.23 -26.56 -14.90
CA ASP A 4 -13.46 -26.76 -16.33
C ASP A 4 -12.37 -27.65 -16.95
N TYR A 5 -11.10 -27.37 -16.62
CA TYR A 5 -9.96 -28.20 -17.03
C TYR A 5 -10.07 -29.62 -16.47
N ALA A 6 -10.45 -29.77 -15.19
CA ALA A 6 -10.67 -31.06 -14.56
C ALA A 6 -11.76 -31.88 -15.26
N LYS A 7 -12.92 -31.28 -15.55
CA LYS A 7 -14.03 -31.95 -16.27
C LYS A 7 -13.63 -32.38 -17.68
N LYS A 8 -12.85 -31.54 -18.37
CA LYS A 8 -12.36 -31.81 -19.73
C LYS A 8 -11.13 -32.74 -19.77
N LYS A 9 -10.64 -33.20 -18.60
CA LYS A 9 -9.40 -33.98 -18.47
C LYS A 9 -8.19 -33.32 -19.17
N LYS A 10 -8.15 -31.98 -19.17
CA LYS A 10 -7.03 -31.21 -19.71
C LYS A 10 -6.07 -30.81 -18.60
N THR A 11 -4.78 -30.77 -18.92
CA THR A 11 -3.77 -30.21 -18.04
C THR A 11 -3.92 -28.69 -17.99
N LEU A 12 -4.01 -28.12 -16.80
CA LEU A 12 -3.97 -26.68 -16.57
C LEU A 12 -2.51 -26.26 -16.37
N ARG A 13 -1.95 -25.51 -17.31
CA ARG A 13 -0.59 -24.95 -17.25
C ARG A 13 -0.67 -23.50 -16.79
N ILE A 14 0.04 -23.19 -15.71
CA ILE A 14 0.11 -21.84 -15.14
C ILE A 14 1.57 -21.40 -15.13
N SER A 15 1.88 -20.16 -15.52
CA SER A 15 3.22 -19.60 -15.28
C SER A 15 3.23 -18.60 -14.13
N SER A 16 4.29 -18.62 -13.31
CA SER A 16 4.47 -17.66 -12.22
C SER A 16 5.93 -17.57 -11.79
N GLU A 17 6.33 -16.39 -11.33
CA GLU A 17 7.58 -16.18 -10.57
C GLU A 17 7.43 -16.62 -9.09
N TYR A 18 6.19 -16.77 -8.60
CA TYR A 18 5.86 -17.01 -7.20
C TYR A 18 5.36 -18.44 -6.93
N LEU A 19 6.20 -19.44 -7.26
CA LEU A 19 5.82 -20.86 -7.28
C LEU A 19 5.14 -21.37 -6.00
N THR A 20 5.68 -21.03 -4.83
CA THR A 20 5.17 -21.50 -3.54
C THR A 20 3.84 -20.84 -3.17
N THR A 21 3.73 -19.53 -3.41
CA THR A 21 2.50 -18.76 -3.21
C THR A 21 1.39 -19.24 -4.15
N ALA A 22 1.70 -19.41 -5.43
CA ALA A 22 0.80 -19.96 -6.44
C ALA A 22 0.30 -21.37 -6.04
N SER A 23 1.21 -22.26 -5.65
CA SER A 23 0.86 -23.62 -5.22
C SER A 23 -0.08 -23.62 -4.00
N LYS A 24 0.24 -22.82 -2.97
CA LYS A 24 -0.60 -22.68 -1.77
C LYS A 24 -1.99 -22.15 -2.12
N PHE A 25 -2.07 -21.10 -2.93
CA PHE A 25 -3.33 -20.52 -3.37
C PHE A 25 -4.20 -21.53 -4.11
N LEU A 26 -3.65 -22.22 -5.11
CA LEU A 26 -4.38 -23.23 -5.89
C LEU A 26 -4.95 -24.32 -4.98
N LYS A 27 -4.16 -24.82 -4.01
CA LYS A 27 -4.61 -25.83 -3.05
C LYS A 27 -5.73 -25.33 -2.12
N GLN A 28 -5.88 -24.02 -1.92
CA GLN A 28 -6.94 -23.44 -1.12
C GLN A 28 -8.26 -23.32 -1.89
N CYS A 29 -8.22 -23.20 -3.22
CA CYS A 29 -9.42 -23.08 -4.06
C CYS A 29 -10.38 -24.27 -3.87
N LYS A 30 -11.67 -23.99 -3.65
CA LYS A 30 -12.72 -25.01 -3.48
C LYS A 30 -12.76 -26.02 -4.63
N SER A 31 -12.62 -25.55 -5.86
CA SER A 31 -12.56 -26.42 -7.04
C SER A 31 -11.35 -27.33 -7.05
N TYR A 32 -10.18 -26.85 -6.63
CA TYR A 32 -8.98 -27.69 -6.60
C TYR A 32 -9.14 -28.83 -5.60
N LYS A 33 -9.59 -28.51 -4.37
CA LYS A 33 -9.87 -29.51 -3.34
C LYS A 33 -10.89 -30.55 -3.80
N LYS A 34 -11.95 -30.12 -4.50
CA LYS A 34 -12.99 -31.02 -5.03
C LYS A 34 -12.45 -32.04 -6.04
N TYR A 35 -11.59 -31.63 -6.97
CA TYR A 35 -11.13 -32.51 -8.06
C TYR A 35 -9.80 -33.22 -7.77
N TYR A 36 -8.95 -32.63 -6.94
CA TYR A 36 -7.57 -33.10 -6.73
C TYR A 36 -7.22 -33.35 -5.26
N GLY A 37 -8.11 -33.03 -4.31
CA GLY A 37 -7.91 -33.27 -2.88
C GLY A 37 -6.70 -32.51 -2.34
N ALA A 38 -5.80 -33.23 -1.66
CA ALA A 38 -4.59 -32.68 -1.05
C ALA A 38 -3.34 -32.73 -1.96
N LYS A 39 -3.45 -33.25 -3.19
CA LYS A 39 -2.30 -33.42 -4.10
C LYS A 39 -1.65 -32.08 -4.43
N ASP A 40 -0.32 -32.03 -4.33
CA ASP A 40 0.44 -30.83 -4.68
C ASP A 40 0.46 -30.61 -6.20
N PRO A 41 0.19 -29.37 -6.68
CA PRO A 41 0.41 -29.00 -8.07
C PRO A 41 1.82 -29.36 -8.52
N PHE A 42 1.95 -29.76 -9.79
CA PHE A 42 3.24 -30.14 -10.34
C PHE A 42 4.06 -28.90 -10.73
N ILE A 43 5.03 -28.54 -9.91
CA ILE A 43 5.91 -27.40 -10.14
C ILE A 43 7.03 -27.83 -11.09
N VAL A 44 7.25 -27.05 -12.15
CA VAL A 44 8.25 -27.27 -13.19
C VAL A 44 9.21 -26.08 -13.22
N THR A 45 10.47 -26.35 -12.90
CA THR A 45 11.60 -25.41 -13.04
C THR A 45 12.69 -26.04 -13.92
N PRO A 46 13.68 -25.28 -14.41
CA PRO A 46 14.80 -25.84 -15.18
C PRO A 46 15.59 -26.92 -14.40
N TRP A 47 15.61 -26.82 -13.07
CA TRP A 47 16.47 -27.63 -12.21
C TRP A 47 15.73 -28.80 -11.57
N VAL A 48 14.46 -28.59 -11.23
CA VAL A 48 13.69 -29.46 -10.35
C VAL A 48 12.22 -29.52 -10.78
N ARG A 49 11.64 -30.72 -10.62
CA ARG A 49 10.19 -30.94 -10.74
C ARG A 49 9.66 -31.49 -9.41
N LEU A 50 8.60 -30.89 -8.87
CA LEU A 50 8.03 -31.24 -7.57
C LEU A 50 6.51 -31.38 -7.66
N GLY A 51 5.93 -32.12 -6.71
CA GLY A 51 4.48 -32.31 -6.61
C GLY A 51 3.98 -33.59 -7.28
N THR A 52 2.71 -33.91 -7.03
CA THR A 52 2.11 -35.19 -7.42
C THR A 52 0.97 -35.05 -8.43
N ASN A 53 0.44 -33.84 -8.63
CA ASN A 53 -0.67 -33.57 -9.53
C ASN A 53 -0.21 -33.04 -10.91
N LYS A 54 0.15 -33.93 -11.83
CA LYS A 54 0.53 -33.57 -13.21
C LYS A 54 -0.58 -32.88 -14.03
N SER A 55 -1.83 -32.89 -13.55
CA SER A 55 -2.97 -32.24 -14.22
C SER A 55 -3.01 -30.73 -13.97
N VAL A 56 -2.26 -30.23 -12.98
CA VAL A 56 -2.13 -28.79 -12.71
C VAL A 56 -0.65 -28.48 -12.58
N GLN A 57 -0.09 -27.80 -13.57
CA GLN A 57 1.34 -27.53 -13.68
C GLN A 57 1.62 -26.05 -13.43
N ILE A 58 2.65 -25.76 -12.63
CA ILE A 58 3.14 -24.40 -12.38
C ILE A 58 4.55 -24.29 -12.95
N HIS A 59 4.70 -23.53 -14.03
CA HIS A 59 5.96 -23.31 -14.74
C HIS A 59 6.62 -22.03 -14.24
N LEU A 60 7.90 -22.12 -13.85
CA LEU A 60 8.70 -20.97 -13.47
C LEU A 60 8.73 -19.93 -14.59
N SER A 61 8.48 -18.67 -14.22
CA SER A 61 8.73 -17.51 -15.06
C SER A 61 9.98 -16.77 -14.59
N PHE A 62 10.63 -16.06 -15.52
CA PHE A 62 11.79 -15.19 -15.26
C PHE A 62 11.48 -13.74 -15.65
N GLY A 63 10.19 -13.38 -15.74
CA GLY A 63 9.71 -12.12 -16.31
C GLY A 63 8.93 -12.33 -17.61
N ALA A 64 8.35 -11.23 -18.11
CA ALA A 64 7.45 -11.21 -19.27
C ALA A 64 6.36 -12.30 -19.19
N THR A 65 5.85 -12.55 -17.98
CA THR A 65 4.92 -13.63 -17.69
C THR A 65 3.62 -13.44 -18.47
N GLU A 66 3.19 -12.19 -18.66
CA GLU A 66 2.02 -11.76 -19.41
C GLU A 66 2.02 -12.13 -20.90
N ALA A 67 3.19 -12.37 -21.50
CA ALA A 67 3.34 -12.70 -22.91
C ALA A 67 3.21 -14.20 -23.22
N LYS A 68 3.16 -15.06 -22.18
CA LYS A 68 3.16 -16.53 -22.35
C LYS A 68 1.81 -17.13 -22.76
N PRO A 69 0.66 -16.61 -22.30
CA PRO A 69 -0.63 -17.13 -22.77
C PRO A 69 -1.01 -16.60 -24.16
N PRO A 70 -1.72 -17.42 -24.97
CA PRO A 70 -2.14 -18.80 -24.69
C PRO A 70 -1.15 -19.90 -25.12
N GLU A 71 -0.07 -19.56 -25.82
CA GLU A 71 0.80 -20.51 -26.51
C GLU A 71 1.51 -21.46 -25.51
N ASP A 72 2.19 -20.89 -24.52
CA ASP A 72 3.02 -21.66 -23.59
C ASP A 72 2.24 -22.16 -22.37
N VAL A 73 1.29 -21.35 -21.89
CA VAL A 73 0.49 -21.63 -20.69
C VAL A 73 -0.94 -21.14 -20.85
N ASP A 74 -1.84 -21.69 -20.03
CA ASP A 74 -3.27 -21.40 -20.10
C ASP A 74 -3.67 -20.22 -19.20
N ALA A 75 -2.85 -19.92 -18.19
CA ALA A 75 -3.04 -18.81 -17.26
C ALA A 75 -1.71 -18.40 -16.61
N ILE A 76 -1.73 -17.25 -15.94
CA ILE A 76 -0.58 -16.75 -15.19
C ILE A 76 -0.99 -16.35 -13.77
N ILE A 77 0.00 -16.33 -12.90
CA ILE A 77 -0.07 -15.69 -11.59
C ILE A 77 1.07 -14.68 -11.54
N ASP A 78 0.70 -13.41 -11.50
CA ASP A 78 1.62 -12.29 -11.61
C ASP A 78 1.20 -11.11 -10.71
N VAL A 79 2.13 -10.21 -10.43
CA VAL A 79 1.90 -8.99 -9.66
C VAL A 79 1.35 -7.89 -10.57
N THR A 80 0.37 -7.13 -10.09
CA THR A 80 -0.14 -5.96 -10.82
C THR A 80 -0.61 -4.88 -9.85
N GLU A 81 -0.47 -3.62 -10.26
CA GLU A 81 -0.95 -2.45 -9.52
C GLU A 81 -2.25 -1.92 -10.15
N THR A 82 -2.18 -1.48 -11.41
CA THR A 82 -3.33 -0.91 -12.14
C THR A 82 -4.03 -1.90 -13.06
N GLY A 83 -3.45 -3.09 -13.30
CA GLY A 83 -3.94 -4.04 -14.30
C GLY A 83 -3.65 -3.67 -15.76
N THR A 84 -2.98 -2.54 -16.01
CA THR A 84 -2.74 -2.02 -17.38
C THR A 84 -1.97 -3.01 -18.25
N THR A 85 -0.87 -3.58 -17.74
CA THR A 85 -0.04 -4.56 -18.46
C THR A 85 -0.82 -5.82 -18.84
N LEU A 86 -1.66 -6.33 -17.92
CA LEU A 86 -2.51 -7.50 -18.18
C LEU A 86 -3.50 -7.20 -19.31
N LYS A 87 -4.14 -6.03 -19.28
CA LYS A 87 -5.10 -5.60 -20.31
C LYS A 87 -4.45 -5.45 -21.68
N GLN A 88 -3.23 -4.90 -21.74
CA GLN A 88 -2.47 -4.78 -23.00
C GLN A 88 -2.18 -6.14 -23.63
N ASN A 89 -1.99 -7.17 -22.80
CA ASN A 89 -1.80 -8.56 -23.24
C ASN A 89 -3.11 -9.35 -23.37
N LYS A 90 -4.27 -8.67 -23.42
CA LYS A 90 -5.60 -9.27 -23.55
C LYS A 90 -5.95 -10.26 -22.43
N LEU A 91 -5.31 -10.11 -21.27
CA LEU A 91 -5.60 -10.90 -20.08
C LEU A 91 -6.65 -10.20 -19.21
N LYS A 92 -7.33 -11.00 -18.40
CA LYS A 92 -8.28 -10.52 -17.38
C LYS A 92 -7.90 -11.05 -16.01
N ILE A 93 -8.00 -10.20 -15.00
CA ILE A 93 -7.86 -10.61 -13.60
C ILE A 93 -9.06 -11.50 -13.26
N VAL A 94 -8.79 -12.71 -12.79
CA VAL A 94 -9.82 -13.71 -12.46
C VAL A 94 -9.97 -13.93 -10.96
N ASP A 95 -8.93 -13.62 -10.19
CA ASP A 95 -8.89 -13.78 -8.74
C ASP A 95 -7.74 -12.94 -8.16
N GLU A 96 -7.81 -12.64 -6.87
CA GLU A 96 -6.74 -11.99 -6.11
C GLU A 96 -6.15 -13.00 -5.12
N ILE A 97 -4.82 -13.15 -5.13
CA ILE A 97 -4.14 -14.09 -4.23
C ILE A 97 -3.79 -13.43 -2.91
N LEU A 98 -3.19 -12.24 -2.98
CA LEU A 98 -2.84 -11.41 -1.84
C LEU A 98 -2.58 -9.98 -2.33
N THR A 99 -2.72 -9.02 -1.41
CA THR A 99 -2.20 -7.67 -1.58
C THR A 99 -0.82 -7.58 -0.95
N SER A 100 0.14 -6.98 -1.65
CA SER A 100 1.50 -6.78 -1.15
C SER A 100 1.77 -5.30 -0.94
N THR A 101 2.42 -4.98 0.19
CA THR A 101 2.90 -3.63 0.51
C THR A 101 4.34 -3.70 0.99
N ALA A 102 5.08 -2.60 0.87
CA ALA A 102 6.42 -2.52 1.44
C ALA A 102 6.36 -2.51 2.98
N HIS A 103 7.16 -3.35 3.63
CA HIS A 103 7.26 -3.43 5.09
C HIS A 103 8.72 -3.30 5.53
N LEU A 104 8.96 -2.60 6.65
CA LEU A 104 10.22 -2.69 7.37
C LEU A 104 10.21 -3.96 8.22
N ILE A 105 11.17 -4.86 7.97
CA ILE A 105 11.32 -6.13 8.69
C ILE A 105 12.58 -6.07 9.55
N VAL A 106 12.45 -6.47 10.82
CA VAL A 106 13.56 -6.45 11.78
C VAL A 106 13.82 -7.85 12.34
N ASN A 107 15.09 -8.15 12.61
CA ASN A 107 15.46 -9.41 13.25
C ASN A 107 15.09 -9.41 14.74
N LYS A 108 14.38 -10.45 15.20
CA LYS A 108 13.92 -10.57 16.60
C LYS A 108 15.05 -10.56 17.63
N LYS A 109 16.24 -11.08 17.30
CA LYS A 109 17.41 -11.04 18.21
C LYS A 109 18.00 -9.63 18.27
N SER A 110 18.12 -8.95 17.14
CA SER A 110 18.57 -7.55 17.10
C SER A 110 17.63 -6.63 17.87
N LEU A 111 16.32 -6.88 17.84
CA LEU A 111 15.35 -6.08 18.61
C LEU A 111 15.49 -6.25 20.13
N ARG A 112 16.07 -7.37 20.60
CA ARG A 112 16.31 -7.64 22.03
C ARG A 112 17.63 -7.07 22.54
N ASP A 113 18.52 -6.68 21.64
CA ASP A 113 19.79 -6.02 21.96
C ASP A 113 19.51 -4.52 22.17
N PRO A 114 19.77 -3.95 23.36
CA PRO A 114 19.36 -2.58 23.67
C PRO A 114 19.95 -1.52 22.72
N GLN A 115 21.23 -1.65 22.35
CA GLN A 115 21.89 -0.69 21.47
C GLN A 115 21.34 -0.76 20.04
N LYS A 116 21.04 -1.96 19.55
CA LYS A 116 20.44 -2.14 18.23
C LYS A 116 18.97 -1.74 18.23
N ARG A 117 18.25 -2.01 19.32
CA ARG A 117 16.84 -1.62 19.50
C ARG A 117 16.70 -0.11 19.31
N GLU A 118 17.50 0.69 20.01
CA GLU A 118 17.50 2.15 19.89
C GLU A 118 17.63 2.58 18.41
N LYS A 119 18.66 2.08 17.71
CA LYS A 119 18.89 2.42 16.29
C LYS A 119 17.79 1.94 15.35
N ILE A 120 17.16 0.81 15.66
CA ILE A 120 15.98 0.33 14.92
C ILE A 120 14.83 1.33 15.08
N PHE A 121 14.57 1.81 16.30
CA PHE A 121 13.52 2.79 16.56
C PHE A 121 13.82 4.16 15.94
N ASP A 122 15.10 4.57 15.85
CA ASP A 122 15.50 5.76 15.09
C ASP A 122 15.06 5.65 13.61
N ILE A 123 15.30 4.50 12.97
CA ILE A 123 14.88 4.25 11.58
C ILE A 123 13.36 4.19 11.45
N VAL A 124 12.69 3.49 12.38
CA VAL A 124 11.22 3.39 12.41
C VAL A 124 10.60 4.78 12.49
N THR A 125 11.15 5.66 13.34
CA THR A 125 10.72 7.05 13.51
C THR A 125 10.76 7.81 12.20
N LEU A 126 11.90 7.76 11.51
CA LEU A 126 12.08 8.46 10.23
C LEU A 126 11.15 7.93 9.14
N MET A 127 10.99 6.59 9.05
CA MET A 127 10.12 5.97 8.05
C MET A 127 8.64 6.27 8.34
N ARG A 128 8.19 6.13 9.59
CA ARG A 128 6.82 6.47 9.99
C ARG A 128 6.53 7.93 9.71
N GLY A 129 7.46 8.83 10.04
CA GLY A 129 7.24 10.25 9.79
C GLY A 129 7.12 10.59 8.31
N ALA A 130 7.88 9.91 7.44
CA ALA A 130 7.75 10.06 6.00
C ALA A 130 6.41 9.52 5.47
N VAL A 131 5.96 8.36 5.97
CA VAL A 131 4.67 7.77 5.58
C VAL A 131 3.50 8.63 6.08
N HIS A 132 3.59 9.14 7.30
CA HIS A 132 2.59 10.01 7.90
C HIS A 132 2.52 11.35 7.19
N GLY A 133 3.66 12.02 6.97
CA GLY A 133 3.75 13.32 6.31
C GLY A 133 3.06 13.37 4.93
N ARG A 134 3.12 12.28 4.15
CA ARG A 134 2.44 12.16 2.85
C ARG A 134 0.92 12.35 2.90
N LYS A 135 0.30 12.12 4.07
CA LYS A 135 -1.17 12.22 4.26
C LYS A 135 -1.62 13.64 4.60
N TYR A 136 -0.70 14.55 4.86
CA TYR A 136 -0.99 15.88 5.38
C TYR A 136 -0.49 16.98 4.46
N LEU A 137 -1.08 18.16 4.63
CA LEU A 137 -0.63 19.39 4.02
C LEU A 137 -0.36 20.40 5.12
N HIS A 138 0.75 21.13 4.99
CA HIS A 138 1.02 22.31 5.78
C HIS A 138 0.43 23.52 5.05
N ILE A 139 -0.44 24.26 5.74
CA ILE A 139 -1.09 25.44 5.17
C ILE A 139 -0.76 26.69 5.98
N TYR A 140 -0.56 27.78 5.25
CA TYR A 140 -0.41 29.12 5.79
C TYR A 140 -1.40 30.04 5.12
N LEU A 141 -2.13 30.86 5.87
CA LEU A 141 -3.14 31.78 5.33
C LEU A 141 -3.36 32.97 6.26
N ASN A 142 -3.85 34.08 5.71
CA ASN A 142 -4.16 35.28 6.46
C ASN A 142 -5.68 35.41 6.66
N VAL A 143 -6.10 35.94 7.79
CA VAL A 143 -7.51 36.14 8.15
C VAL A 143 -7.70 37.45 8.93
N GLU A 144 -8.78 38.18 8.63
CA GLU A 144 -9.18 39.32 9.45
C GLU A 144 -9.69 38.88 10.83
N LYS A 145 -9.49 39.71 11.84
CA LYS A 145 -9.93 39.50 13.23
C LYS A 145 -11.41 39.08 13.33
N LYS A 146 -12.29 39.70 12.54
CA LYS A 146 -13.73 39.41 12.52
C LYS A 146 -14.05 37.97 12.08
N ASN A 147 -13.18 37.38 11.26
CA ASN A 147 -13.35 36.04 10.69
C ASN A 147 -12.56 34.96 11.46
N LEU A 148 -11.67 35.34 12.37
CA LEU A 148 -10.77 34.41 13.07
C LEU A 148 -11.52 33.28 13.79
N LYS A 149 -12.53 33.62 14.60
CA LYS A 149 -13.31 32.60 15.35
C LYS A 149 -13.99 31.60 14.40
N LYS A 150 -14.64 32.12 13.36
CA LYS A 150 -15.32 31.31 12.33
C LYS A 150 -14.36 30.39 11.59
N LEU A 151 -13.14 30.85 11.32
CA LEU A 151 -12.10 30.04 10.69
C LEU A 151 -11.66 28.89 11.61
N LEU A 152 -11.39 29.19 12.89
CA LEU A 152 -10.92 28.20 13.87
C LEU A 152 -11.95 27.07 14.11
N GLU A 153 -13.25 27.38 14.04
CA GLU A 153 -14.32 26.38 14.12
C GLU A 153 -14.40 25.47 12.87
N GLN A 154 -13.84 25.91 11.73
CA GLN A 154 -14.00 25.23 10.44
C GLN A 154 -12.77 24.43 10.00
N ILE A 155 -11.59 24.68 10.58
CA ILE A 155 -10.35 24.00 10.19
C ILE A 155 -10.16 22.70 10.99
N PRO A 156 -10.13 21.53 10.34
CA PRO A 156 -9.72 20.26 10.95
C PRO A 156 -8.20 20.26 11.07
N SER A 157 -7.68 20.70 12.21
CA SER A 157 -6.23 20.78 12.46
C SER A 157 -5.76 19.63 13.34
N LEU A 158 -4.57 19.08 13.05
CA LEU A 158 -3.92 18.04 13.85
C LEU A 158 -3.69 18.47 15.31
N LYS A 159 -3.23 19.70 15.47
CA LYS A 159 -3.06 20.43 16.75
C LYS A 159 -3.65 21.82 16.58
N LYS A 160 -3.92 22.54 17.68
CA LYS A 160 -4.42 23.92 17.61
C LYS A 160 -3.54 24.75 16.67
N PRO A 161 -4.13 25.52 15.73
CA PRO A 161 -3.36 26.28 14.76
C PRO A 161 -2.56 27.38 15.46
N THR A 162 -1.37 27.69 14.93
CA THR A 162 -0.61 28.85 15.35
C THR A 162 -1.24 30.12 14.79
N ILE A 163 -1.45 31.11 15.65
CA ILE A 163 -2.05 32.40 15.31
C ILE A 163 -1.03 33.49 15.61
N SER A 164 -0.63 34.23 14.58
CA SER A 164 0.35 35.31 14.68
C SER A 164 -0.25 36.63 14.21
N PRO A 165 -0.11 37.75 14.94
CA PRO A 165 -0.51 39.05 14.42
C PRO A 165 0.35 39.43 13.20
N LEU A 166 -0.26 40.06 12.21
CA LEU A 166 0.46 40.63 11.06
C LEU A 166 0.86 42.08 11.33
N SER A 167 1.70 42.63 10.46
CA SER A 167 2.08 44.06 10.49
C SER A 167 0.89 44.99 10.27
N GLU A 168 -0.12 44.52 9.54
CA GLU A 168 -1.38 45.23 9.37
C GLU A 168 -2.31 44.94 10.55
N GLU A 169 -2.77 46.00 11.22
CA GLU A 169 -3.63 45.88 12.38
C GLU A 169 -4.96 45.21 12.02
N GLY A 170 -5.42 44.30 12.88
CA GLY A 170 -6.65 43.55 12.65
C GLY A 170 -6.51 42.32 11.78
N TRP A 171 -5.30 41.96 11.35
CA TRP A 171 -5.02 40.74 10.60
C TRP A 171 -4.16 39.74 11.36
N TYR A 172 -4.41 38.46 11.08
CA TYR A 172 -3.68 37.34 11.67
C TYR A 172 -3.22 36.36 10.59
N GLY A 173 -1.97 35.90 10.69
CA GLY A 173 -1.46 34.75 9.98
C GLY A 173 -1.78 33.48 10.75
N ILE A 174 -2.26 32.47 10.02
CA ILE A 174 -2.67 31.16 10.53
C ILE A 174 -1.78 30.11 9.91
N ASN A 175 -1.14 29.31 10.75
CA ASN A 175 -0.26 28.23 10.35
C ASN A 175 -0.74 26.93 10.98
N THR A 176 -1.00 25.92 10.14
CA THR A 176 -1.49 24.63 10.63
C THR A 176 -1.24 23.49 9.65
N VAL A 177 -1.46 22.26 10.11
CA VAL A 177 -1.36 21.04 9.32
C VAL A 177 -2.73 20.37 9.30
N ILE A 178 -3.18 20.02 8.09
CA ILE A 178 -4.49 19.41 7.81
C ILE A 178 -4.32 18.11 7.03
N GLN A 179 -5.32 17.23 7.07
CA GLN A 179 -5.32 16.05 6.20
C GLN A 179 -5.49 16.48 4.73
N LYS A 180 -4.71 15.86 3.83
CA LYS A 180 -4.74 16.15 2.39
C LYS A 180 -6.13 15.90 1.79
N GLU A 181 -6.84 14.90 2.30
CA GLU A 181 -8.20 14.57 1.86
C GLU A 181 -9.25 15.63 2.23
N ASP A 182 -9.02 16.43 3.27
CA ASP A 182 -9.96 17.49 3.67
C ASP A 182 -9.72 18.82 2.97
N PHE A 183 -8.58 18.96 2.30
CA PHE A 183 -8.18 20.22 1.66
C PHE A 183 -9.22 20.74 0.66
N HIS A 184 -9.71 19.88 -0.24
CA HIS A 184 -10.70 20.27 -1.24
C HIS A 184 -12.02 20.74 -0.62
N LYS A 185 -12.39 20.20 0.57
CA LYS A 185 -13.59 20.60 1.32
C LYS A 185 -13.42 21.97 1.98
N LEU A 186 -12.18 22.37 2.26
CA LEU A 186 -11.85 23.65 2.91
C LEU A 186 -11.84 24.82 1.95
N ILE A 187 -11.41 24.62 0.69
CA ILE A 187 -11.27 25.71 -0.29
C ILE A 187 -12.54 26.59 -0.41
N PRO A 188 -13.77 26.05 -0.53
CA PRO A 188 -14.98 26.88 -0.64
C PRO A 188 -15.29 27.73 0.59
N LYS A 189 -14.82 27.29 1.78
CA LYS A 189 -14.95 28.01 3.05
C LYS A 189 -13.89 29.10 3.14
N LEU A 190 -12.62 28.71 2.93
CA LEU A 190 -11.47 29.61 3.03
C LEU A 190 -11.58 30.79 2.07
N ARG A 191 -12.00 30.58 0.82
CA ARG A 191 -12.15 31.66 -0.19
C ARG A 191 -13.10 32.79 0.22
N LYS A 192 -13.97 32.58 1.22
CA LYS A 192 -14.92 33.58 1.71
C LYS A 192 -14.38 34.43 2.86
N ILE A 193 -13.36 33.94 3.57
CA ILE A 193 -12.96 34.50 4.88
C ILE A 193 -11.45 34.71 5.04
N ALA A 194 -10.63 34.09 4.20
CA ALA A 194 -9.18 34.09 4.27
C ALA A 194 -8.53 34.57 2.96
N GLN A 195 -7.26 34.96 3.05
CA GLN A 195 -6.44 35.46 1.95
C GLN A 195 -5.04 34.83 1.98
N GLY A 196 -4.35 34.82 0.83
CA GLY A 196 -2.94 34.41 0.78
C GLY A 196 -2.66 32.97 1.21
N LEU A 197 -3.54 32.02 0.86
CA LEU A 197 -3.35 30.61 1.18
C LEU A 197 -2.12 30.03 0.45
N VAL A 198 -1.13 29.61 1.21
CA VAL A 198 0.05 28.86 0.77
C VAL A 198 -0.08 27.42 1.26
N VAL A 199 0.32 26.47 0.42
CA VAL A 199 0.21 25.04 0.69
C VAL A 199 1.55 24.38 0.42
N HIS A 200 2.04 23.61 1.39
CA HIS A 200 3.26 22.83 1.30
C HIS A 200 3.00 21.36 1.64
N GLU A 201 3.69 20.47 0.94
CA GLU A 201 3.75 19.06 1.30
C GLU A 201 4.90 18.83 2.29
N PRO A 202 4.62 18.44 3.54
CA PRO A 202 5.67 18.16 4.50
C PRO A 202 6.41 16.88 4.08
N ARG A 203 7.74 16.93 4.09
CA ARG A 203 8.56 15.73 3.82
C ARG A 203 8.36 14.66 4.89
N GLN A 204 8.26 15.09 6.15
CA GLN A 204 8.04 14.22 7.31
C GLN A 204 7.21 14.96 8.36
N ILE A 205 6.38 14.22 9.09
CA ILE A 205 5.73 14.67 10.33
C ILE A 205 6.06 13.62 11.39
N LEU A 206 6.78 14.01 12.44
CA LEU A 206 7.23 13.08 13.49
C LEU A 206 6.36 13.24 14.74
N GLU A 207 5.55 12.22 15.04
CA GLU A 207 4.77 12.12 16.28
C GLU A 207 5.66 11.54 17.39
N LEU A 208 6.61 12.35 17.85
CA LEU A 208 7.66 11.93 18.79
C LEU A 208 7.09 11.35 20.08
N GLU A 209 5.92 11.84 20.53
CA GLU A 209 5.24 11.37 21.73
C GLU A 209 4.73 9.92 21.58
N GLU A 210 4.22 9.55 20.40
CA GLU A 210 3.74 8.18 20.13
C GLU A 210 4.89 7.20 19.94
N ILE A 211 5.96 7.65 19.28
CA ILE A 211 7.16 6.85 19.05
C ILE A 211 7.81 6.42 20.37
N LYS A 212 7.94 7.36 21.32
CA LYS A 212 8.51 7.06 22.64
C LYS A 212 7.71 5.98 23.36
N ARG A 213 6.37 6.03 23.26
CA ARG A 213 5.49 5.01 23.84
C ARG A 213 5.72 3.64 23.21
N ASP A 214 5.91 3.56 21.90
CA ASP A 214 6.17 2.29 21.21
C ASP A 214 7.55 1.70 21.56
N GLU A 215 8.54 2.54 21.85
CA GLU A 215 9.85 2.09 22.32
C GLU A 215 9.79 1.50 23.72
N GLU A 216 8.89 1.96 24.58
CA GLU A 216 8.73 1.49 25.96
C GLU A 216 7.93 0.18 26.09
N ASN A 217 7.18 -0.21 25.05
CA ASN A 217 6.37 -1.45 25.00
C ASN A 217 7.10 -2.63 24.31
#